data_AF-A0A8X6Q8N7-F1
#
_entry.id   AF-A0A8X6Q8N7-F1
#
_cell.length_a   1.000
_cell.length_b   1.000
_cell.length_c   1.000
_cell.angle_alpha   90.00
_cell.angle_beta   90.00
_cell.angle_gamma   90.00
#
_symmetry.space_group_name_H-M   'P 1'
#
loop_
_entity.id
_entity.type
_entity.pdbx_description
1 polymer ?
#
loop_
_entity_poly.entity_id
_entity_poly.type
_entity_poly.pdbx_seq_one_letter_code
_entity_poly.pdbx_strand_id
1 'polypeptide(L)'
;MRQYLPSKPKPVGLKNFVLAAPDGLVLEFLIYLEADTIPVEDKQLYGLGGVVVKHLVDTIPTPKVTYLFTGKYFTELVILYYLVSRNVYLTGTVMTNCTDGVAGSFPKDTDMERGS
;
A
#
# COMPACT_ATOMS: atom_id res chain seq x y z
N MET A 1 -1.49 7.08 -21.89
CA MET A 1 -2.60 6.84 -20.96
C MET A 1 -2.61 7.95 -19.91
N ARG A 2 -3.77 8.54 -19.59
CA ARG A 2 -3.87 9.68 -18.66
C ARG A 2 -4.81 9.28 -17.52
N GLN A 3 -4.28 9.23 -16.30
CA GLN A 3 -5.06 9.01 -15.09
C GLN A 3 -5.66 10.33 -14.63
N TYR A 4 -6.92 10.28 -14.17
CA TYR A 4 -7.59 11.41 -13.54
C TYR A 4 -7.63 11.22 -12.01
N LEU A 5 -6.94 12.09 -11.28
CA LEU A 5 -6.97 12.19 -9.83
C LEU A 5 -7.44 13.60 -9.42
N PRO A 6 -8.72 13.79 -9.05
CA PRO A 6 -9.29 15.12 -8.80
C PRO A 6 -8.65 15.86 -7.62
N SER A 7 -8.08 15.14 -6.66
CA SER A 7 -7.43 15.73 -5.48
C SER A 7 -6.02 16.27 -5.74
N LYS A 8 -5.47 16.10 -6.96
CA LYS A 8 -4.12 16.56 -7.30
C LYS A 8 -4.15 17.94 -7.96
N PRO A 9 -3.13 18.80 -7.73
CA PRO A 9 -3.06 20.13 -8.35
C PRO A 9 -3.14 20.11 -9.88
N LYS A 10 -2.59 19.06 -10.51
CA LYS A 10 -2.78 18.73 -11.91
C LYS A 10 -3.54 17.41 -11.97
N PRO A 11 -4.86 17.44 -12.23
CA PRO A 11 -5.69 16.27 -12.01
C PRO A 11 -5.52 15.21 -13.10
N VAL A 12 -4.98 15.56 -14.26
CA VAL A 12 -4.74 14.61 -15.36
C VAL A 12 -3.24 14.42 -15.56
N GLY A 13 -2.76 13.18 -15.49
CA GLY A 13 -1.34 12.88 -15.64
C GLY A 13 -1.01 11.41 -15.74
N LEU A 14 0.29 11.10 -15.76
CA LEU A 14 0.79 9.74 -15.63
C LEU A 14 0.90 9.37 -14.15
N LYS A 15 0.42 8.19 -13.78
CA LYS A 15 0.53 7.68 -12.42
C LYS A 15 1.74 6.76 -12.31
N ASN A 16 2.64 7.09 -11.41
CA ASN A 16 3.82 6.28 -11.07
C ASN A 16 3.75 5.91 -9.59
N PHE A 17 3.93 4.64 -9.27
CA PHE A 17 4.12 4.16 -7.92
C PHE A 17 5.61 4.06 -7.62
N VAL A 18 6.02 4.38 -6.40
CA VAL A 18 7.43 4.50 -6.05
C VAL A 18 7.67 3.90 -4.68
N LEU A 19 8.73 3.09 -4.57
CA LEU A 19 9.39 2.77 -3.31
C LEU A 19 10.62 3.66 -3.18
N ALA A 20 10.74 4.33 -2.03
CA ALA A 20 11.87 5.18 -1.73
C ALA A 20 12.43 4.88 -0.34
N ALA A 21 13.73 5.10 -0.19
CA ALA A 21 14.39 5.14 1.10
C ALA A 21 13.98 6.40 1.90
N PRO A 22 14.22 6.42 3.22
CA PRO A 22 13.84 7.56 4.08
C PRO A 22 14.50 8.89 3.69
N ASP A 23 15.64 8.86 3.00
CA ASP A 23 16.34 10.04 2.48
C ASP A 23 15.78 10.54 1.13
N GLY A 24 14.78 9.85 0.58
CA GLY A 24 14.14 10.17 -0.69
C GLY A 24 14.76 9.48 -1.90
N LEU A 25 15.78 8.63 -1.74
CA LEU A 25 16.33 7.85 -2.86
C LEU A 25 15.27 6.86 -3.38
N VAL A 26 14.94 6.94 -4.66
CA VAL A 26 14.05 5.98 -5.32
C VAL A 26 14.77 4.65 -5.47
N LEU A 27 14.19 3.60 -4.89
CA LEU A 27 14.72 2.24 -4.94
C LEU A 27 14.06 1.41 -6.04
N GLU A 28 12.75 1.61 -6.24
CA GLU A 28 11.97 0.90 -7.26
C GLU A 28 10.74 1.72 -7.68
N PHE A 29 10.22 1.52 -8.89
CA PHE A 29 9.00 2.18 -9.37
C PHE A 29 8.15 1.30 -10.29
N LEU A 30 6.87 1.64 -10.40
CA LEU A 30 5.92 0.96 -11.28
C LEU A 30 5.00 1.99 -11.97
N ILE A 31 5.11 2.08 -13.30
CA ILE A 31 4.25 2.93 -14.11
C ILE A 31 2.90 2.24 -14.30
N TYR A 32 1.82 2.90 -13.89
CA TYR A 32 0.48 2.33 -13.98
C TYR A 32 -0.11 2.50 -15.38
N LEU A 33 -0.31 1.37 -16.05
CA LEU A 33 -1.01 1.17 -17.32
C LEU A 33 -2.28 0.35 -17.03
N GLU A 34 -3.47 0.94 -17.15
CA GLU A 34 -4.77 0.41 -16.66
C GLU A 34 -5.05 -1.06 -16.99
N ALA A 35 -4.54 -1.58 -18.12
CA ALA A 35 -4.84 -2.93 -18.63
C ALA A 35 -3.75 -3.99 -18.37
N ASP A 36 -2.46 -3.65 -18.46
CA ASP A 36 -1.37 -4.65 -18.60
C ASP A 36 -0.32 -4.65 -17.48
N THR A 37 -0.49 -3.83 -16.44
CA THR A 37 0.61 -3.66 -15.46
C THR A 37 0.80 -4.86 -14.54
N ILE A 38 -0.24 -5.67 -14.30
CA ILE A 38 -0.29 -6.62 -13.20
C ILE A 38 -0.97 -7.94 -13.61
N PRO A 39 -0.39 -9.13 -13.29
CA PRO A 39 -1.05 -10.41 -13.48
C PRO A 39 -2.44 -10.48 -12.81
N VAL A 40 -3.42 -11.03 -13.53
CA VAL A 40 -4.83 -11.06 -13.09
C VAL A 40 -4.99 -11.82 -11.77
N GLU A 41 -4.28 -12.94 -11.62
CA GLU A 41 -4.28 -13.78 -10.42
C GLU A 41 -3.81 -13.03 -9.17
N ASP A 42 -2.70 -12.32 -9.26
CA ASP A 42 -2.14 -11.51 -8.18
C ASP A 42 -3.12 -10.38 -7.79
N LYS A 43 -3.77 -9.75 -8.78
CA LYS A 43 -4.75 -8.68 -8.54
C LYS A 43 -6.01 -9.20 -7.85
N GLN A 44 -6.45 -10.42 -8.15
CA GLN A 44 -7.58 -11.05 -7.48
C GLN A 44 -7.27 -11.38 -6.02
N LEU A 45 -6.02 -11.77 -5.72
CA LEU A 45 -5.62 -12.15 -4.37
C LEU A 45 -5.29 -10.95 -3.48
N TYR A 46 -4.52 -9.98 -3.99
CA TYR A 46 -3.96 -8.88 -3.18
C TYR A 46 -4.58 -7.51 -3.47
N GLY A 47 -5.57 -7.42 -4.35
CA GLY A 47 -6.08 -6.15 -4.83
C GLY A 47 -5.03 -5.35 -5.63
N LEU A 48 -5.39 -4.16 -6.10
CA LEU A 48 -4.44 -3.32 -6.85
C LEU A 48 -3.32 -2.78 -5.94
N GLY A 49 -3.65 -2.37 -4.72
CA GLY A 49 -2.68 -1.81 -3.77
C GLY A 49 -1.65 -2.85 -3.33
N GLY A 50 -2.09 -4.05 -2.97
CA GLY A 50 -1.20 -5.12 -2.52
C GLY A 50 -0.29 -5.64 -3.62
N VAL A 51 -0.74 -5.73 -4.87
CA VAL A 51 0.18 -6.14 -5.96
C VAL A 51 1.24 -5.08 -6.27
N VAL A 52 0.87 -3.79 -6.22
CA VAL A 52 1.86 -2.73 -6.36
C VAL A 52 2.92 -2.87 -5.27
N VAL A 53 2.52 -3.09 -4.02
CA VAL A 53 3.47 -3.35 -2.92
C VAL A 53 4.33 -4.57 -3.20
N LYS A 54 3.72 -5.70 -3.56
CA LYS A 54 4.43 -6.95 -3.89
C LYS A 54 5.50 -6.75 -4.95
N HIS A 55 5.19 -6.00 -6.01
CA HIS A 55 6.15 -5.67 -7.06
C HIS A 55 7.30 -4.80 -6.54
N LEU A 56 6.96 -3.70 -5.85
CA LEU A 56 7.95 -2.73 -5.37
C LEU A 56 8.92 -3.34 -4.34
N VAL A 57 8.48 -4.28 -3.51
CA VAL A 57 9.32 -4.90 -2.48
C VAL A 57 10.14 -6.09 -2.97
N ASP A 58 9.93 -6.58 -4.19
CA ASP A 58 10.60 -7.80 -4.64
C ASP A 58 12.12 -7.61 -4.80
N THR A 59 12.56 -6.36 -5.02
CA THR A 59 13.98 -5.98 -5.07
C THR A 59 14.62 -5.78 -3.69
N ILE A 60 13.84 -5.82 -2.60
CA ILE A 60 14.37 -5.70 -1.23
C ILE A 60 15.08 -7.02 -0.84
N PRO A 61 16.34 -6.97 -0.38
CA PRO A 61 17.05 -8.14 0.10
C PRO A 61 16.36 -8.77 1.31
N THR A 62 15.99 -10.05 1.19
CA THR A 62 15.27 -10.83 2.21
C THR A 62 16.03 -11.24 3.48
N PRO A 63 17.38 -11.33 3.54
CA PRO A 63 18.03 -11.71 4.80
C PRO A 63 18.01 -10.59 5.86
N LYS A 64 17.64 -9.36 5.49
CA LYS A 64 17.56 -8.22 6.41
C LYS A 64 16.11 -7.89 6.75
N VAL A 65 15.84 -7.70 8.03
CA VAL A 65 14.58 -7.15 8.49
C VAL A 65 14.41 -5.74 7.93
N THR A 66 13.28 -5.50 7.25
CA THR A 66 12.96 -4.20 6.63
C THR A 66 11.60 -3.71 7.10
N TYR A 67 11.51 -2.42 7.41
CA TYR A 67 10.26 -1.76 7.79
C TYR A 67 9.76 -0.89 6.64
N LEU A 68 8.59 -1.21 6.12
CA LEU A 68 7.93 -0.50 5.04
C LEU A 68 6.86 0.43 5.62
N PHE A 69 6.88 1.70 5.21
CA PHE A 69 5.88 2.68 5.60
C PHE A 69 4.97 2.98 4.41
N THR A 70 3.66 2.84 4.58
CA THR A 70 2.70 3.06 3.49
C THR A 70 1.49 3.89 3.91
N GLY A 71 0.82 4.47 2.91
CA GLY A 71 -0.49 5.09 3.11
C GLY A 71 -1.64 4.09 2.96
N LYS A 72 -2.85 4.53 3.33
CA LYS A 72 -4.07 3.69 3.33
C LYS A 72 -4.38 2.90 2.06
N TYR A 73 -3.96 3.40 0.90
CA TYR A 73 -4.22 2.74 -0.38
C TYR A 73 -3.44 1.42 -0.53
N PHE A 74 -2.33 1.25 0.20
CA PHE A 74 -1.42 0.11 0.08
C PHE A 74 -1.48 -0.82 1.29
N THR A 75 -2.34 -0.52 2.27
CA THR A 75 -2.44 -1.27 3.53
C THR A 75 -3.66 -2.18 3.47
N GLU A 76 -3.48 -3.40 2.96
CA GLU A 76 -4.48 -4.46 2.96
C GLU A 76 -4.00 -5.65 3.84
N LEU A 77 -4.92 -6.37 4.48
CA LEU A 77 -4.56 -7.46 5.39
C LEU A 77 -3.88 -8.64 4.67
N VAL A 78 -4.30 -8.95 3.44
CA VAL A 78 -3.78 -10.11 2.71
C VAL A 78 -2.29 -9.95 2.35
N ILE A 79 -1.86 -8.73 1.99
CA ILE A 79 -0.45 -8.48 1.62
C ILE A 79 0.50 -8.55 2.82
N LEU A 80 0.03 -8.29 4.04
CA LEU A 80 0.83 -8.36 5.26
C LEU A 80 1.44 -9.75 5.48
N TYR A 81 0.68 -10.82 5.22
CA TYR A 81 1.18 -12.19 5.37
C TYR A 81 2.33 -12.50 4.39
N TYR A 82 2.21 -12.03 3.15
CA TYR A 82 3.27 -12.16 2.15
C TYR A 82 4.53 -11.40 2.59
N LEU A 83 4.39 -10.17 3.09
CA LEU A 83 5.53 -9.35 3.53
C LEU A 83 6.26 -9.97 4.72
N VAL A 84 5.53 -10.46 5.73
CA VAL A 84 6.11 -11.12 6.90
C VAL A 84 6.91 -12.36 6.50
N SER A 85 6.45 -13.13 5.50
CA SER A 85 7.20 -14.28 4.96
C SER A 85 8.55 -13.90 4.30
N ARG A 86 8.74 -12.62 3.98
CA ARG A 86 9.93 -12.03 3.34
C ARG A 86 10.78 -11.19 4.31
N ASN A 87 10.55 -11.26 5.63
CA ASN A 87 11.17 -10.38 6.63
C ASN A 87 10.90 -8.87 6.40
N VAL A 88 9.77 -8.54 5.79
CA VAL A 88 9.32 -7.16 5.58
C VAL A 88 8.10 -6.90 6.47
N TYR A 89 8.17 -5.86 7.28
CA TYR A 89 7.09 -5.46 8.19
C TYR A 89 6.48 -4.14 7.73
N LEU A 90 5.18 -4.10 7.51
CA LEU A 90 4.48 -2.91 7.03
C LEU A 90 3.85 -2.16 8.20
N THR A 91 4.04 -0.84 8.21
CA THR A 91 3.33 0.12 9.07
C THR A 91 2.59 1.12 8.19
N GLY A 92 1.30 1.30 8.44
CA GLY A 92 0.47 2.20 7.66
C GLY A 92 -0.91 2.38 8.28
N THR A 93 -1.65 3.35 7.77
CA THR A 93 -3.07 3.53 8.11
C THR A 93 -3.90 2.51 7.35
N VAL A 94 -4.92 1.90 7.95
CA VAL A 94 -5.86 1.00 7.25
C VAL A 94 -7.21 1.68 7.05
N MET A 95 -7.91 1.40 5.96
CA MET A 95 -9.31 1.84 5.80
C MET A 95 -10.23 0.94 6.63
N THR A 96 -11.25 1.51 7.28
CA THR A 96 -12.19 0.78 8.15
C THR A 96 -12.82 -0.44 7.44
N ASN A 97 -13.15 -0.31 6.15
CA ASN A 97 -13.74 -1.37 5.34
C ASN A 97 -12.74 -2.46 4.91
N CYS A 98 -11.44 -2.30 5.19
CA CYS A 98 -10.37 -3.26 4.92
C CYS A 98 -9.91 -4.01 6.18
N THR A 99 -10.72 -3.99 7.25
CA THR A 99 -10.39 -4.62 8.54
C THR A 99 -11.20 -5.88 8.82
N ASP A 100 -11.89 -6.45 7.82
CA ASP A 100 -12.76 -7.61 7.98
C ASP A 100 -13.76 -7.48 9.15
N GLY A 101 -14.27 -6.26 9.34
CA GLY A 101 -15.22 -5.93 10.41
C GLY A 101 -14.61 -5.68 11.79
N VAL A 102 -13.30 -5.92 11.98
CA VAL A 102 -12.62 -5.72 13.28
C VAL A 102 -12.75 -4.28 13.75
N ALA A 103 -12.71 -3.29 12.85
CA ALA A 103 -12.87 -1.89 13.24
C ALA A 103 -14.21 -1.59 13.93
N GLY A 104 -15.24 -2.41 13.75
CA GLY A 104 -16.52 -2.29 14.47
C GLY A 104 -16.44 -2.68 15.95
N SER A 105 -15.38 -3.36 16.37
CA SER A 105 -15.11 -3.68 17.78
C SER A 105 -14.35 -2.58 18.52
N PHE A 106 -13.83 -1.58 17.81
CA PHE A 106 -13.16 -0.45 18.44
C PHE A 106 -14.19 0.51 19.07
N PRO A 107 -13.81 1.21 20.16
CA PRO A 107 -14.66 2.24 20.76
C PRO A 107 -15.04 3.30 19.74
N LYS A 108 -16.26 3.85 19.87
CA LYS A 108 -16.66 4.96 19.01
C LYS A 108 -15.89 6.21 19.40
N ASP A 109 -15.71 7.10 18.44
CA ASP A 109 -15.04 8.38 18.63
C ASP A 109 -15.70 9.23 19.75
N THR A 110 -17.02 9.07 19.95
CA THR A 110 -17.78 9.72 21.04
C THR A 110 -17.44 9.22 22.44
N ASP A 111 -16.92 8.00 22.52
CA ASP A 111 -16.66 7.29 23.78
C ASP A 111 -15.18 7.39 24.17
N MET A 112 -14.35 8.03 23.33
CA MET A 112 -12.91 8.18 23.53
C MET A 112 -12.56 9.59 24.00
N GLU A 113 -11.68 9.68 24.99
CA GLU A 113 -11.03 10.95 25.33
C GLU A 113 -10.08 11.35 24.19
N ARG A 114 -10.24 12.58 23.68
CA ARG A 114 -9.31 13.11 22.68
C ARG A 114 -7.94 13.28 23.32
N GLY A 115 -6.92 12.77 22.64
CA GLY A 115 -5.53 12.99 23.06
C GLY A 115 -5.24 14.48 23.18
N SER A 116 -4.73 14.88 24.35
CA SER A 116 -4.29 16.23 24.70
C SER A 116 -3.07 16.67 23.91
#